data_AF-A0A533VFQ1-F1
#
_entry.id   AF-A0A533VFQ1-F1
#
_cell.length_a   1.000
_cell.length_b   1.000
_cell.length_c   1.000
_cell.angle_alpha   90.00
_cell.angle_beta   90.00
_cell.angle_gamma   90.00
#
_symmetry.space_group_name_H-M   'P 1'
#
loop_
_entity.id
_entity.type
_entity.pdbx_description
1 polymer ?
#
loop_
_entity_poly.entity_id
_entity_poly.type
_entity_poly.pdbx_seq_one_letter_code
_entity_poly.pdbx_strand_id
1 'polypeptide(L)'
;MDFIQEKILYCKKNNLDLARYMTVVPVPFSTEGKNMIMHTKELLEFETPLIAINPKFEKLITSLRTAISDDLGKLDKEQTSYHNVLDAFRLALKGINLVKKGAQKQTRKS
;
A
#
# COMPACT_ATOMS: atom_id res chain seq x y z
N MET A 1 12.36 12.06 -2.71
CA MET A 1 11.87 12.26 -1.32
C MET A 1 11.96 13.74 -0.91
N ASP A 2 12.43 14.62 -1.79
CA ASP A 2 12.90 15.98 -1.42
C ASP A 2 11.79 17.04 -1.39
N PHE A 3 10.75 16.89 -2.21
CA PHE A 3 9.66 17.86 -2.33
C PHE A 3 8.91 18.11 -1.01
N ILE A 4 8.62 17.06 -0.24
CA ILE A 4 7.90 17.20 1.04
C ILE A 4 8.76 17.93 2.07
N GLN A 5 10.05 17.57 2.17
CA GLN A 5 10.97 18.21 3.10
C GLN A 5 11.19 19.69 2.75
N GLU A 6 11.36 19.99 1.46
CA GLU A 6 11.47 21.36 0.96
C GLU A 6 10.23 22.19 1.31
N LYS A 7 9.03 21.66 1.11
CA LYS A 7 7.78 22.36 1.46
C LYS A 7 7.61 22.55 2.96
N ILE A 8 8.00 21.57 3.79
CA ILE A 8 8.00 21.71 5.25
C ILE A 8 8.94 22.85 5.68
N LEU A 9 10.16 22.88 5.14
CA LEU A 9 11.15 23.92 5.46
C LEU A 9 10.68 25.29 4.99
N TYR A 10 10.12 25.39 3.79
CA TYR A 10 9.54 26.62 3.25
C TYR A 10 8.40 27.15 4.13
N CYS A 11 7.48 26.29 4.56
CA CYS A 11 6.37 26.70 5.42
C CYS A 11 6.87 27.20 6.78
N LYS A 12 7.82 26.48 7.40
CA LYS A 12 8.45 26.90 8.66
C LYS A 12 9.16 28.25 8.54
N LYS A 13 9.93 28.46 7.48
CA LYS A 13 10.67 29.71 7.25
C LYS A 13 9.75 30.92 7.08
N ASN A 14 8.59 30.73 6.45
CA ASN A 14 7.67 31.81 6.13
C ASN A 14 6.46 31.90 7.08
N ASN A 15 6.47 31.13 8.18
CA ASN A 15 5.36 31.03 9.14
C ASN A 15 4.00 30.72 8.47
N LEU A 16 4.02 29.78 7.51
CA LEU A 16 2.84 29.34 6.77
C LEU A 16 2.33 28.01 7.32
N ASP A 17 1.01 27.83 7.27
CA ASP A 17 0.37 26.58 7.61
C ASP A 17 0.64 25.52 6.53
N LEU A 18 1.33 24.44 6.92
CA LEU A 18 1.66 23.31 6.04
C LEU A 18 0.41 22.64 5.46
N ALA A 19 -0.70 22.64 6.19
CA ALA A 19 -1.94 22.02 5.73
C ALA A 19 -2.44 22.62 4.41
N ARG A 20 -2.14 23.90 4.15
CA ARG A 20 -2.49 24.58 2.88
C ARG A 20 -1.72 24.06 1.66
N TYR A 21 -0.62 23.35 1.88
CA TYR A 21 0.25 22.79 0.84
C TYR A 21 0.17 21.27 0.74
N MET A 22 -0.58 20.62 1.63
CA MET A 22 -0.81 19.17 1.59
C MET A 22 -2.05 18.87 0.75
N THR A 23 -1.85 18.27 -0.41
CA THR A 23 -2.96 17.73 -1.20
C THR A 23 -3.41 16.41 -0.61
N VAL A 24 -4.64 16.36 -0.09
CA VAL A 24 -5.26 15.11 0.37
C VAL A 24 -5.86 14.40 -0.84
N VAL A 25 -5.41 13.17 -1.08
CA VAL A 25 -5.98 12.29 -2.11
C VAL A 25 -6.88 11.26 -1.40
N PRO A 26 -8.21 11.37 -1.49
CA PRO A 26 -9.10 10.40 -0.88
C PRO A 26 -8.97 9.05 -1.58
N VAL A 27 -9.00 7.96 -0.81
CA VAL A 27 -8.98 6.58 -1.34
C VAL A 27 -10.22 5.84 -0.85
N PRO A 28 -11.26 5.69 -1.68
CA PRO A 28 -12.47 4.97 -1.31
C PRO A 28 -12.24 3.45 -1.27
N PHE A 29 -12.34 2.85 -0.08
CA PHE A 29 -12.18 1.39 0.10
C PHE A 29 -13.29 0.56 -0.54
N SER A 30 -14.47 1.13 -0.76
CA SER A 30 -15.58 0.46 -1.43
C SER A 30 -15.24 0.08 -2.88
N THR A 31 -14.44 0.90 -3.57
CA THR A 31 -14.07 0.69 -4.97
C THR A 31 -12.62 0.24 -5.14
N GLU A 32 -11.70 0.76 -4.32
CA GLU A 32 -10.26 0.45 -4.43
C GLU A 32 -9.79 -0.67 -3.50
N GLY A 33 -10.60 -1.06 -2.51
CA GLY A 33 -10.20 -2.00 -1.45
C GLY A 33 -9.70 -3.34 -1.99
N LYS A 34 -10.39 -3.89 -3.00
CA LYS A 34 -9.99 -5.13 -3.68
C LYS A 34 -8.62 -5.00 -4.34
N ASN A 35 -8.40 -3.92 -5.09
CA ASN A 35 -7.14 -3.68 -5.79
C ASN A 35 -5.99 -3.50 -4.79
N MET A 36 -6.25 -2.83 -3.65
CA MET A 36 -5.25 -2.66 -2.60
C MET A 36 -4.86 -3.98 -1.91
N ILE A 37 -5.81 -4.92 -1.74
CA ILE A 37 -5.52 -6.27 -1.23
C ILE A 37 -4.64 -7.03 -2.22
N MET A 38 -5.02 -7.05 -3.50
CA MET A 38 -4.24 -7.72 -4.53
C MET A 38 -2.83 -7.14 -4.64
N HIS A 39 -2.69 -5.82 -4.61
CA HIS A 39 -1.40 -5.15 -4.65
C HIS A 39 -0.53 -5.50 -3.43
N THR A 40 -1.14 -5.59 -2.25
CA THR A 40 -0.44 -6.00 -1.02
C THR A 40 0.03 -7.45 -1.11
N LYS A 41 -0.82 -8.34 -1.66
CA LYS A 41 -0.45 -9.73 -1.92
C LYS A 41 0.73 -9.83 -2.88
N GLU A 42 0.70 -9.08 -3.99
CA GLU A 42 1.83 -9.02 -4.93
C GLU A 42 3.13 -8.59 -4.24
N LEU A 43 3.09 -7.56 -3.39
CA LEU A 43 4.28 -7.08 -2.69
C LEU A 43 4.84 -8.08 -1.64
N LEU A 44 3.97 -8.91 -1.05
CA LEU A 44 4.34 -9.88 -0.02
C LEU A 44 4.75 -11.25 -0.58
N GLU A 45 4.17 -11.67 -1.71
CA GLU A 45 4.29 -13.06 -2.20
C GLU A 45 5.06 -13.22 -3.52
N PHE A 46 5.34 -12.15 -4.28
CA PHE A 46 6.01 -12.30 -5.58
C PHE A 46 7.42 -12.91 -5.43
N GLU A 47 7.97 -13.46 -6.53
CA GLU A 47 9.22 -14.26 -6.62
C GLU A 47 10.36 -13.82 -5.70
N THR A 48 10.44 -12.53 -5.42
CA THR A 48 11.17 -11.98 -4.27
C THR A 48 10.25 -11.06 -3.46
N PRO A 49 9.98 -11.35 -2.17
CA PRO A 49 9.13 -10.49 -1.35
C PRO A 49 9.80 -9.12 -1.19
N LEU A 50 9.05 -8.05 -1.47
CA LEU A 50 9.58 -6.69 -1.49
C LEU A 50 9.41 -5.96 -0.16
N ILE A 51 8.65 -6.53 0.77
CA ILE A 51 8.32 -5.94 2.06
C ILE A 51 8.80 -6.85 3.19
N ALA A 52 9.67 -6.31 4.04
CA ALA A 52 10.05 -6.92 5.31
C ALA A 52 9.27 -6.27 6.46
N ILE A 53 8.67 -7.09 7.33
CA ILE A 53 7.91 -6.63 8.49
C ILE A 53 8.72 -6.95 9.75
N ASN A 54 9.00 -5.92 10.57
CA ASN A 54 9.66 -6.14 11.85
C ASN A 54 8.72 -6.92 12.80
N PRO A 55 9.19 -7.99 13.47
CA PRO A 55 8.37 -8.82 14.37
C PRO A 55 7.64 -8.04 15.48
N LYS A 56 8.13 -6.86 15.89
CA LYS A 56 7.46 -6.00 16.88
C LYS A 56 6.05 -5.55 16.46
N PHE A 57 5.72 -5.60 15.17
CA PHE A 57 4.41 -5.21 14.66
C PHE A 57 3.40 -6.35 14.73
N GLU A 58 3.21 -6.91 15.93
CA GLU A 58 2.38 -8.10 16.18
C GLU A 58 0.94 -7.95 15.66
N LYS A 59 0.31 -6.79 15.84
CA LYS A 59 -1.04 -6.52 15.34
C LYS A 59 -1.13 -6.59 13.82
N LEU A 60 -0.12 -6.08 13.11
CA LEU A 60 -0.06 -6.17 11.65
C LEU A 60 0.13 -7.63 11.23
N ILE A 61 1.05 -8.36 11.86
CA ILE A 61 1.29 -9.77 11.58
C ILE A 61 0.03 -10.60 11.80
N THR A 62 -0.66 -10.40 12.93
CA THR A 62 -1.94 -11.07 13.22
C THR A 62 -3.01 -10.68 12.19
N SER A 63 -3.07 -9.41 11.78
CA SER A 63 -4.02 -8.98 10.75
C SER A 63 -3.78 -9.65 9.40
N LEU A 64 -2.51 -9.85 9.01
CA LEU A 64 -2.16 -10.53 7.77
C LEU A 64 -2.46 -12.03 7.84
N ARG A 65 -2.20 -12.66 9.00
CA ARG A 65 -2.48 -14.09 9.22
C ARG A 65 -3.97 -14.45 9.26
N THR A 66 -4.80 -13.49 9.64
CA THR A 66 -6.27 -13.67 9.75
C THR A 66 -7.02 -13.00 8.60
N ALA A 67 -6.32 -12.41 7.62
CA ALA A 67 -6.94 -11.75 6.49
C ALA A 67 -7.66 -12.77 5.60
N ILE A 68 -8.98 -12.66 5.55
CA ILE A 68 -9.83 -13.47 4.67
C ILE A 68 -10.55 -12.53 3.71
N SER A 69 -10.58 -12.90 2.43
CA SER A 69 -11.39 -12.22 1.41
C SER A 69 -12.51 -13.12 0.92
N ASP A 70 -13.65 -12.51 0.59
CA ASP A 70 -14.73 -13.20 -0.12
C ASP A 70 -14.36 -13.54 -1.58
N ASP A 71 -15.25 -14.26 -2.26
CA ASP A 71 -15.06 -14.66 -3.67
C ASP A 71 -14.95 -13.47 -4.63
N LEU A 72 -15.42 -12.29 -4.22
CA LEU A 72 -15.30 -11.06 -4.98
C LEU A 72 -14.00 -10.31 -4.69
N GLY A 73 -13.17 -10.79 -3.76
CA GLY A 73 -11.89 -10.20 -3.37
C GLY A 73 -12.02 -9.03 -2.38
N LYS A 74 -13.16 -8.89 -1.71
CA LYS A 74 -13.38 -7.91 -0.64
C LYS A 74 -12.95 -8.52 0.69
N LEU A 75 -12.26 -7.73 1.52
CA LEU A 75 -11.86 -8.18 2.86
C LEU A 75 -13.08 -8.41 3.74
N ASP A 76 -13.15 -9.57 4.38
CA ASP A 76 -14.06 -9.84 5.48
C ASP A 76 -13.52 -9.20 6.77
N LYS A 77 -14.13 -8.07 7.16
CA LYS A 77 -13.70 -7.31 8.34
C LYS A 77 -14.12 -7.96 9.66
N GLU A 78 -15.11 -8.83 9.65
CA GLU A 78 -15.60 -9.52 10.85
C GLU A 78 -14.65 -10.66 11.23
N GLN A 79 -14.12 -11.35 10.21
CA GLN A 79 -13.18 -12.46 10.41
C GLN A 79 -11.71 -11.99 10.50
N THR A 80 -11.37 -10.82 9.95
CA THR A 80 -10.00 -10.28 9.99
C THR A 80 -9.72 -9.52 11.30
N SER A 81 -8.79 -10.03 12.10
CA SER A 81 -8.34 -9.34 13.32
C SER A 81 -7.56 -8.07 12.97
N TYR A 82 -7.78 -6.98 13.73
CA TYR A 82 -7.10 -5.70 13.52
C TYR A 82 -7.20 -5.18 12.07
N HIS A 83 -8.35 -5.34 11.42
CA HIS A 83 -8.56 -4.96 10.03
C HIS A 83 -8.23 -3.47 9.73
N ASN A 84 -8.34 -2.58 10.71
CA ASN A 84 -7.94 -1.18 10.61
C ASN A 84 -6.42 -1.00 10.41
N VAL A 85 -5.60 -1.84 11.04
CA VAL A 85 -4.14 -1.87 10.84
C VAL A 85 -3.83 -2.36 9.43
N LEU A 86 -4.56 -3.39 8.95
CA LEU A 86 -4.42 -3.89 7.58
C LEU A 86 -4.90 -2.88 6.53
N ASP A 87 -5.98 -2.13 6.80
CA ASP A 87 -6.44 -1.00 5.97
C ASP A 87 -5.33 0.06 5.85
N ALA A 88 -4.72 0.47 6.97
CA ALA A 88 -3.63 1.45 6.99
C ALA A 88 -2.37 0.96 6.25
N PHE A 89 -2.01 -0.31 6.43
CA PHE A 89 -0.88 -0.93 5.74
C PHE A 89 -1.09 -0.95 4.22
N ARG A 90 -2.27 -1.38 3.76
CA ARG A 90 -2.65 -1.37 2.34
C ARG A 90 -2.59 0.02 1.71
N LEU A 91 -3.05 1.05 2.44
CA LEU A 91 -2.93 2.44 1.99
C LEU A 91 -1.49 2.88 1.85
N ALA A 92 -0.62 2.52 2.81
CA ALA A 92 0.80 2.86 2.74
C ALA A 92 1.47 2.23 1.50
N LEU A 93 1.07 1.01 1.15
CA LEU A 93 1.59 0.32 -0.02
C LEU A 93 1.08 0.88 -1.36
N LYS A 94 -0.09 1.52 -1.40
CA LYS A 94 -0.67 2.12 -2.63
C LYS A 94 0.28 3.08 -3.35
N GLY A 95 1.20 3.72 -2.63
CA GLY A 95 2.21 4.62 -3.21
C GLY A 95 3.36 3.90 -3.93
N ILE A 96 3.44 2.57 -3.86
CA ILE A 96 4.53 1.78 -4.42
C ILE A 96 4.12 1.23 -5.78
N ASN A 97 4.82 1.64 -6.84
CA ASN A 97 4.56 1.15 -8.19
C ASN A 97 5.45 -0.04 -8.51
N LEU A 98 4.85 -1.17 -8.88
CA LEU A 98 5.57 -2.34 -9.37
C LEU A 98 5.89 -2.16 -10.86
N VAL A 99 7.18 -2.19 -11.20
CA VAL A 99 7.65 -2.18 -12.59
C VAL A 99 8.07 -3.59 -12.96
N LYS A 100 7.23 -4.30 -13.72
CA LYS A 100 7.58 -5.63 -14.25
C LYS A 100 8.65 -5.45 -15.32
N LYS A 101 9.86 -5.96 -15.09
CA LYS A 101 10.91 -6.02 -16.11
C LYS A 101 10.41 -6.95 -17.23
N GLY A 102 10.26 -6.42 -18.43
CA GLY A 102 9.47 -7.04 -19.50
C GLY A 102 9.83 -8.49 -19.79
N ALA A 103 8.80 -9.31 -20.02
CA ALA A 103 8.94 -10.57 -20.74
C ALA A 103 9.63 -10.29 -22.07
N GLN A 104 10.85 -10.80 -22.25
CA GLN A 104 11.47 -10.86 -23.56
C GLN A 104 10.54 -11.67 -24.47
N LYS A 105 9.84 -11.00 -25.39
CA LYS A 105 9.12 -11.66 -26.47
C LYS A 105 10.15 -12.46 -27.26
N GLN A 106 10.22 -13.77 -27.04
CA GLN A 106 10.81 -14.70 -28.00
C GLN A 106 9.98 -14.61 -29.28
N THR A 107 10.40 -13.78 -30.22
CA THR A 107 10.00 -13.90 -31.61
C THR A 107 10.48 -15.25 -32.11
N ARG A 108 9.59 -16.25 -32.09
CA ARG A 108 9.73 -17.44 -32.93
C ARG A 108 9.68 -16.95 -34.38
N LYS A 109 10.84 -16.85 -35.03
CA LYS A 109 10.91 -16.78 -36.49
C LYS A 109 10.45 -18.13 -37.03
N SER A 110 9.36 -18.09 -37.79
CA SER A 110 8.90 -19.17 -38.67
C SER A 110 9.92 -19.45 -39.78
#